data_AF-A0A0U5JWV8-F1
#
_entry.id   AF-A0A0U5JWV8-F1
#
_cell.length_a   1.000
_cell.length_b   1.000
_cell.length_c   1.000
_cell.angle_alpha   90.00
_cell.angle_beta   90.00
_cell.angle_gamma   90.00
#
_symmetry.space_group_name_H-M   'P 1'
#
loop_
_entity.id
_entity.type
_entity.pdbx_description
1 polymer ?
#
loop_
_entity_poly.entity_id
_entity_poly.type
_entity_poly.pdbx_seq_one_letter_code
_entity_poly.pdbx_strand_id
1 'polypeptide(L)' 'MIFGVIDDFDKTLNKIVKEEEINSSVTFHGYTDDVNSVYEDAQLLILPSRAEGLPLSLVEAQWFADYC' A
#
# COMPACT_ATOMS: atom_id res chain seq x y z
N MET A 1 -4.60 3.67 -3.39
CA MET A 1 -3.28 3.26 -3.90
C MET A 1 -2.83 2.04 -3.12
N ILE A 2 -2.47 0.94 -3.80
CA ILE A 2 -1.99 -0.31 -3.19
C ILE A 2 -0.69 -0.72 -3.91
N PHE A 3 0.35 -0.99 -3.13
CA PHE A 3 1.66 -1.47 -3.60
C PHE A 3 1.95 -2.88 -3.10
N GLY A 4 2.80 -3.57 -3.84
CA GLY A 4 3.15 -4.98 -3.64
C GLY A 4 2.70 -5.84 -4.81
N VAL A 5 3.40 -6.95 -5.02
CA VAL A 5 3.06 -7.95 -6.04
C VAL A 5 3.07 -9.32 -5.39
N ILE A 6 1.92 -9.99 -5.37
CA ILE A 6 1.79 -11.39 -4.98
C ILE A 6 0.74 -12.03 -5.90
N ASP A 7 1.17 -12.88 -6.82
CA ASP A 7 0.39 -13.35 -7.99
C ASP A 7 -1.05 -13.81 -7.67
N ASP A 8 -1.22 -14.70 -6.70
CA ASP A 8 -2.57 -15.17 -6.31
C ASP A 8 -3.34 -14.19 -5.42
N PHE A 9 -2.63 -13.30 -4.72
CA PHE A 9 -3.25 -12.29 -3.87
C PHE A 9 -3.88 -11.17 -4.71
N ASP A 10 -3.22 -10.80 -5.81
CA ASP A 10 -3.71 -9.78 -6.73
C ASP A 10 -5.06 -10.18 -7.33
N LYS A 11 -5.26 -11.46 -7.67
CA LYS A 11 -6.55 -11.98 -8.14
C LYS A 11 -7.65 -11.82 -7.09
N THR A 12 -7.31 -12.09 -5.83
CA THR A 12 -8.24 -11.98 -4.70
C THR A 12 -8.62 -10.53 -4.44
N LEU A 13 -7.65 -9.61 -4.42
CA LEU A 13 -7.93 -8.18 -4.24
C LEU A 13 -8.74 -7.60 -5.39
N ASN A 14 -8.41 -7.92 -6.64
CA ASN A 14 -9.19 -7.46 -7.79
C ASN A 14 -10.64 -7.94 -7.72
N LYS A 15 -10.88 -9.18 -7.24
CA LYS A 15 -12.22 -9.68 -7.00
C LYS A 15 -12.95 -8.86 -5.93
N ILE A 16 -12.33 -8.61 -4.78
CA ILE A 16 -12.91 -7.83 -3.68
C ILE A 16 -13.25 -6.41 -4.15
N VAL A 17 -12.32 -5.72 -4.83
CA VAL A 17 -12.52 -4.36 -5.34
C VAL A 17 -13.71 -4.30 -6.31
N LYS A 18 -13.89 -5.35 -7.12
CA LYS A 18 -15.02 -5.47 -8.03
C LYS A 18 -16.34 -5.73 -7.29
N GLU A 19 -16.35 -6.67 -6.34
CA GLU A 19 -17.54 -7.04 -5.55
C GLU A 19 -18.03 -5.89 -4.66
N GLU A 20 -17.12 -5.08 -4.13
CA GLU A 20 -17.41 -3.91 -3.31
C GLU A 20 -17.64 -2.62 -4.13
N GLU A 21 -17.57 -2.70 -5.48
CA GLU A 21 -17.80 -1.57 -6.40
C GLU A 21 -16.88 -0.35 -6.19
N ILE A 22 -15.70 -0.53 -5.59
CA ILE A 22 -14.73 0.53 -5.26
C ILE A 22 -13.61 0.72 -6.30
N ASN A 23 -13.80 0.19 -7.52
CA ASN A 23 -12.79 0.24 -8.60
C ASN A 23 -12.31 1.66 -8.94
N SER A 24 -13.15 2.68 -8.77
CA SER A 24 -12.78 4.09 -9.01
C SER A 24 -11.90 4.69 -7.92
N SER A 25 -11.86 4.09 -6.73
CA SER A 25 -11.12 4.56 -5.56
C SER A 25 -9.84 3.76 -5.29
N VAL A 26 -9.65 2.65 -5.99
CA VAL A 26 -8.50 1.76 -5.82
C VAL A 26 -7.65 1.74 -7.08
N THR A 27 -6.37 2.06 -6.92
CA THR A 27 -5.34 1.96 -7.95
C THR A 27 -4.27 0.98 -7.46
N PHE A 28 -3.99 -0.04 -8.25
CA PHE A 28 -2.91 -1.01 -8.02
C PHE A 28 -1.66 -0.55 -8.75
N HIS A 29 -0.55 -0.34 -8.02
CA HIS A 29 0.71 0.16 -8.57
C HIS A 29 1.80 -0.92 -8.72
N GLY A 30 1.60 -2.10 -8.15
CA GLY A 30 2.59 -3.18 -8.18
C GLY A 30 3.84 -2.85 -7.36
N TYR A 31 5.01 -3.21 -7.88
CA TYR A 31 6.30 -2.95 -7.24
C TYR A 31 6.89 -1.61 -7.71
N THR A 32 7.55 -0.89 -6.81
CA THR A 32 8.28 0.35 -7.11
C THR A 32 9.62 0.37 -6.37
N ASP A 33 10.63 0.97 -7.00
CA ASP A 33 11.92 1.28 -6.37
C ASP A 33 11.95 2.71 -5.79
N ASP A 34 10.97 3.55 -6.14
CA ASP A 34 10.85 4.94 -5.66
C ASP A 34 9.78 5.03 -4.57
N VAL A 35 10.12 4.55 -3.37
CA VAL A 35 9.22 4.54 -2.21
C VAL A 35 8.98 5.97 -1.66
N ASN A 36 9.93 6.89 -1.86
CA ASN A 36 9.78 8.27 -1.39
C ASN A 36 8.61 8.98 -2.11
N SER A 37 8.50 8.82 -3.43
CA SER A 37 7.37 9.37 -4.19
C SER A 37 6.01 8.88 -3.68
N VAL A 38 5.96 7.64 -3.19
CA VAL A 38 4.75 7.05 -2.60
C VAL A 38 4.36 7.78 -1.31
N TYR A 39 5.33 8.06 -0.44
CA TYR A 39 5.06 8.76 0.81
C TYR A 39 4.75 10.25 0.60
N GLU A 40 5.33 10.90 -0.41
CA GLU A 40 5.00 12.28 -0.79
C GLU A 40 3.53 12.40 -1.24
N ASP A 41 3.06 11.45 -2.05
CA ASP A 41 1.69 11.45 -2.57
C ASP A 41 0.65 10.95 -1.56
N ALA A 42 1.06 10.12 -0.59
CA ALA A 42 0.14 9.46 0.34
C ALA A 42 -0.19 10.32 1.56
N GLN A 43 -1.49 10.42 1.87
CA GLN A 43 -1.97 11.08 3.08
C GLN A 43 -1.93 10.19 4.33
N LEU A 44 -2.00 8.86 4.14
CA LEU A 44 -2.03 7.87 5.22
C LEU A 44 -1.43 6.55 4.72
N LEU A 45 -0.55 5.96 5.53
CA LEU A 45 -0.12 4.58 5.35
C LEU A 45 -1.00 3.63 6.18
N ILE A 46 -1.48 2.56 5.56
CA ILE A 46 -2.23 1.47 6.24
C ILE A 46 -1.48 0.16 6.04
N LEU A 47 -1.11 -0.49 7.15
CA LEU A 47 -0.50 -1.82 7.16
C LEU A 47 -1.46 -2.82 7.82
N PRO A 48 -2.26 -3.59 7.06
CA PRO A 48 -3.27 -4.49 7.61
C PRO A 48 -2.71 -5.83 8.13
N SER A 49 -1.39 -5.93 8.29
CA SER A 49 -0.71 -7.13 8.76
C SER A 49 -1.03 -7.42 10.23
N ARG A 50 -1.20 -8.71 10.56
CA ARG A 50 -1.56 -9.16 11.93
C ARG A 50 -0.35 -9.47 12.81
N ALA A 51 0.79 -9.78 12.20
CA ALA A 51 2.01 -10.14 12.91
C ALA A 51 3.22 -9.79 12.04
N GLU A 52 4.10 -8.94 12.58
CA GLU A 52 5.37 -8.58 11.97
C GLU A 52 6.47 -8.59 13.02
N GLY A 53 7.68 -8.94 12.62
CA GLY A 53 8.85 -8.80 13.50
C GLY A 53 9.21 -7.33 13.70
N LEU A 54 9.34 -6.59 12.61
CA LEU A 54 9.52 -5.15 12.59
C LEU A 54 8.82 -4.58 11.34
N PRO A 55 7.80 -3.72 11.49
CA PRO A 55 7.11 -3.14 10.35
C PRO A 55 7.91 -1.99 9.75
N LEU A 56 8.88 -2.32 8.88
CA LEU A 56 9.77 -1.35 8.26
C LEU A 56 9.01 -0.26 7.49
N SER A 57 7.94 -0.63 6.77
CA SER A 57 7.13 0.32 6.01
C SER A 57 6.45 1.38 6.88
N LEU A 58 6.04 1.02 8.11
CA LEU A 58 5.50 1.99 9.07
C LEU A 58 6.59 2.92 9.60
N VAL A 59 7.77 2.37 9.93
CA VAL A 59 8.91 3.16 10.42
C VAL A 59 9.36 4.16 9.35
N GLU A 60 9.45 3.72 8.10
CA GLU A 60 9.81 4.55 6.94
C GLU A 60 8.79 5.67 6.72
N ALA A 61 7.48 5.38 6.78
CA ALA A 61 6.45 6.40 6.65
C ALA A 61 6.45 7.42 7.79
N GLN A 62 6.68 6.98 9.03
CA GLN A 62 6.79 7.89 10.17
C GLN A 62 7.99 8.81 10.04
N TRP A 63 9.15 8.24 9.67
CA TRP A 63 10.34 9.05 9.41
C TRP A 63 10.08 10.06 8.30
N PHE A 64 9.38 9.68 7.23
CA PHE A 64 9.07 10.60 6.14
C PHE A 64 8.14 11.75 6.58
N ALA A 65 7.08 11.43 7.34
CA ALA A 65 6.09 12.41 7.79
C ALA A 65 6.68 13.51 8.69
N ASP A 66 7.76 13.24 9.41
CA ASP A 66 8.44 14.22 10.27
C ASP A 66 9.31 15.23 9.48
N TYR A 67 9.56 14.99 8.18
CA TYR A 67 10.41 15.84 7.32
C TYR A 67 9.64 16.68 6.29
N CYS A 68 8.31 16.57 6.23
CA CYS A 68 7.43 17.33 5.33
C CYS A 68 6.74 18.52 6.01
#